data_AF-A0A940C7B2-F1
#
_entry.id   AF-A0A940C7B2-F1
#
_cell.length_a   1.000
_cell.length_b   1.000
_cell.length_c   1.000
_cell.angle_alpha   90.00
_cell.angle_beta   90.00
_cell.angle_gamma   90.00
#
_symmetry.space_group_name_H-M   'P 1'
#
loop_
_entity.id
_entity.type
_entity.pdbx_description
1 polymer ?
#
loop_
_entity_poly.entity_id
_entity_poly.type
_entity_poly.pdbx_seq_one_letter_code
_entity_poly.pdbx_strand_id
1 'polypeptide(L)'
;MKVLGFVGVSGSGKSYRALDVAAARGIKYIIDDGLLISQKRVIAGKSAKKESTRLASVRCALFFDKELAESVKEAIKTEDPDGIMILGTSHEMVEKIAKALDLPNIEDFIEIEDVASAKEINTAKKVRQSQGKHVIPVPTFEIKKDFSGYWMDALKKITRGKQDPKNFDDMSERTVVRPTFSYLGEFQISNSVLTQICLHEAEQIDGITKALGCHIIPSDGGIDIRIDVAVLYGLVIKPVALRVIDAICKAVDFSTSINVNKVTVTVKTLTFQGESK
;
A
#
# COMPACT_ATOMS: atom_id res chain seq x y z
N MET A 1 14.76 -9.60 18.74
CA MET A 1 13.89 -8.50 18.34
C MET A 1 14.33 -7.22 19.02
N LYS A 2 14.70 -6.21 18.23
CA LYS A 2 15.07 -4.86 18.67
C LYS A 2 13.84 -3.97 18.84
N VAL A 3 13.77 -3.15 19.88
CA VAL A 3 12.64 -2.22 20.10
C VAL A 3 13.14 -0.79 20.23
N LEU A 4 12.63 0.12 19.39
CA LEU A 4 12.94 1.56 19.45
C LEU A 4 11.69 2.39 19.76
N GLY A 5 11.86 3.50 20.47
CA GLY A 5 10.81 4.51 20.63
C GLY A 5 11.03 5.70 19.71
N PHE A 6 9.98 6.19 19.06
CA PHE A 6 10.00 7.48 18.36
C PHE A 6 9.00 8.44 19.00
N VAL A 7 9.54 9.44 19.69
CA VAL A 7 8.79 10.31 20.61
C VAL A 7 8.64 11.70 20.02
N GLY A 8 7.45 12.27 20.18
CA GLY A 8 7.23 13.66 19.82
C GLY A 8 5.83 14.13 20.19
N VAL A 9 5.73 15.39 20.60
CA VAL A 9 4.45 15.98 21.01
C VAL A 9 3.38 15.86 19.92
N SER A 10 2.12 15.79 20.34
CA SER A 10 0.99 15.68 19.43
C SER A 10 1.00 16.79 18.36
N GLY A 11 0.99 16.40 17.08
CA GLY A 11 1.03 17.35 15.95
C GLY A 11 2.45 17.80 15.55
N SER A 12 3.51 17.17 16.09
CA SER A 12 4.90 17.46 15.71
C SER A 12 5.31 16.97 14.32
N GLY A 13 4.49 16.13 13.67
CA GLY A 13 4.84 15.48 12.41
C GLY A 13 5.52 14.11 12.57
N LYS A 14 5.55 13.54 13.79
CA LYS A 14 6.11 12.20 14.06
C LYS A 14 5.58 11.11 13.11
N SER A 15 4.27 11.05 12.90
CA SER A 15 3.65 10.08 11.99
C SER A 15 4.05 10.31 10.51
N TYR A 16 4.42 11.53 10.12
CA TYR A 16 4.89 11.81 8.76
C TYR A 16 6.32 11.29 8.54
N ARG A 17 7.21 11.49 9.53
CA ARG A 17 8.62 11.09 9.44
C ARG A 17 8.88 9.64 9.86
N ALA A 18 7.88 8.96 10.40
CA ALA A 18 8.00 7.62 10.98
C ALA A 18 8.64 6.60 10.04
N LEU A 19 8.19 6.55 8.78
CA LEU A 19 8.68 5.60 7.79
C LEU A 19 10.14 5.85 7.45
N ASP A 20 10.54 7.11 7.29
CA ASP A 20 11.91 7.49 6.96
C ASP A 20 12.87 7.18 8.12
N VAL A 21 12.44 7.49 9.35
CA VAL A 21 13.22 7.20 10.57
C VAL A 21 13.37 5.70 10.77
N ALA A 22 12.30 4.91 10.58
CA ALA A 22 12.37 3.46 10.67
C ALA A 22 13.33 2.88 9.62
N ALA A 23 13.23 3.32 8.37
CA ALA A 23 14.09 2.88 7.29
C ALA A 23 15.58 3.19 7.57
N ALA A 24 15.89 4.39 8.06
CA ALA A 24 17.25 4.78 8.44
C ALA A 24 17.84 3.93 9.57
N ARG A 25 17.00 3.30 10.39
CA ARG A 25 17.40 2.41 11.49
C ARG A 25 17.28 0.91 11.15
N GLY A 26 16.96 0.59 9.89
CA GLY A 26 16.76 -0.79 9.44
C GLY A 26 15.52 -1.48 10.01
N ILE A 27 14.55 -0.71 10.51
CA ILE A 27 13.32 -1.22 11.11
C ILE A 27 12.20 -1.24 10.10
N LYS A 28 11.55 -2.40 9.95
CA LYS A 28 10.45 -2.60 9.00
C LYS A 28 9.06 -2.46 9.63
N TYR A 29 8.95 -2.66 10.94
CA TYR A 29 7.69 -2.71 11.67
C TYR A 29 7.53 -1.49 12.58
N ILE A 30 6.35 -0.89 12.53
CA ILE A 30 6.00 0.33 13.25
C ILE A 30 4.70 0.11 14.01
N ILE A 31 4.65 0.56 15.26
CA ILE A 31 3.41 0.63 16.05
C ILE A 31 3.00 2.09 16.19
N ASP A 32 1.80 2.45 15.71
CA ASP A 32 1.21 3.79 15.90
C ASP A 32 -0.32 3.67 16.05
N ASP A 33 -0.88 4.43 17.00
CA ASP A 33 -2.34 4.62 17.16
C ASP A 33 -3.18 3.32 17.13
N GLY A 34 -2.71 2.24 17.77
CA GLY A 34 -3.43 0.95 17.88
C GLY A 34 -3.21 -0.01 16.70
N LEU A 35 -2.24 0.29 15.83
CA LEU A 35 -1.93 -0.49 14.63
C LEU A 35 -0.50 -1.01 14.67
N LEU A 36 -0.30 -2.22 14.14
CA LEU A 36 0.98 -2.74 13.69
C LEU A 36 1.08 -2.56 12.18
N ILE A 37 2.11 -1.85 11.72
CA ILE A 37 2.31 -1.46 10.33
C ILE A 37 3.66 -2.00 9.87
N SER A 38 3.72 -2.61 8.70
CA SER A 38 4.97 -3.02 8.06
C SER A 38 4.87 -2.85 6.56
N GLN A 39 5.96 -2.42 5.92
CA GLN A 39 6.05 -2.24 4.48
C GLN A 39 4.81 -1.56 3.89
N LYS A 40 4.35 -0.45 4.49
CA LYS A 40 3.22 0.30 3.97
C LYS A 40 1.85 -0.44 4.07
N ARG A 41 1.69 -1.39 4.98
CA ARG A 41 0.42 -2.11 5.23
C ARG A 41 0.15 -2.27 6.72
N VAL A 42 -1.10 -2.19 7.16
CA VAL A 42 -1.53 -2.65 8.49
C VAL A 42 -1.51 -4.16 8.50
N ILE A 43 -0.64 -4.70 9.33
CA ILE A 43 -0.54 -6.12 9.59
C ILE A 43 -1.65 -6.54 10.56
N ALA A 44 -1.89 -5.75 11.61
CA ALA A 44 -2.91 -6.02 12.61
C ALA A 44 -3.32 -4.76 13.37
N GLY A 45 -4.44 -4.86 14.08
CA GLY A 45 -4.95 -3.85 14.99
C GLY A 45 -6.08 -3.00 14.43
N LYS A 46 -6.47 -1.99 15.20
CA LYS A 46 -7.57 -1.08 14.90
C LYS A 46 -7.10 0.34 15.13
N SER A 47 -7.39 1.23 14.19
CA SER A 47 -6.97 2.62 14.34
C SER A 47 -7.76 3.32 15.44
N ALA A 48 -7.05 3.87 16.43
CA ALA A 48 -7.59 4.75 17.46
C ALA A 48 -8.36 5.97 16.88
N LYS A 49 -8.10 6.33 15.62
CA LYS A 49 -8.72 7.47 14.92
C LYS A 49 -10.12 7.16 14.38
N LYS A 50 -10.54 5.89 14.37
CA LYS A 50 -11.91 5.47 14.01
C LYS A 50 -12.84 5.36 15.23
N GLU A 51 -12.33 5.62 16.42
CA GLU A 51 -13.10 5.56 17.66
C GLU A 51 -14.01 6.79 17.81
N SER A 52 -15.23 6.56 18.31
CA SER A 52 -16.27 7.60 18.43
C SER A 52 -16.00 8.61 19.54
N THR A 53 -15.11 8.29 20.49
CA THR A 53 -14.79 9.15 21.62
C THR A 53 -13.28 9.28 21.83
N ARG A 54 -12.85 10.44 22.32
CA ARG A 54 -11.44 10.70 22.64
C ARG A 54 -10.87 9.70 23.65
N LEU A 55 -11.68 9.28 24.63
CA LEU A 55 -11.27 8.29 25.63
C LEU A 55 -11.04 6.91 24.96
N ALA A 56 -11.94 6.50 24.07
CA ALA A 56 -11.78 5.25 23.31
C ALA A 56 -10.53 5.30 22.40
N SER A 57 -10.26 6.44 21.74
CA SER A 57 -9.03 6.63 20.97
C SER A 57 -7.77 6.44 21.81
N VAL A 58 -7.71 7.05 23.00
CA VAL A 58 -6.55 6.92 23.90
C VAL A 58 -6.40 5.47 24.38
N ARG A 59 -7.52 4.80 24.72
CA ARG A 59 -7.50 3.41 25.15
C ARG A 59 -6.99 2.47 24.05
N CYS A 60 -7.44 2.69 22.83
CA CYS A 60 -7.02 1.95 21.65
C CYS A 60 -5.53 2.16 21.34
N ALA A 61 -5.04 3.41 21.34
CA ALA A 61 -3.64 3.72 21.08
C ALA A 61 -2.67 3.12 22.11
N LEU A 62 -3.14 2.92 23.35
CA LEU A 62 -2.38 2.32 24.44
C LEU A 62 -2.59 0.79 24.57
N PHE A 63 -3.33 0.18 23.63
CA PHE A 63 -3.65 -1.26 23.67
C PHE A 63 -4.28 -1.72 24.99
N PHE A 64 -5.15 -0.90 25.58
CA PHE A 64 -5.88 -1.27 26.81
C PHE A 64 -6.95 -2.34 26.58
N ASP A 65 -7.44 -2.46 25.36
CA ASP A 65 -8.35 -3.53 24.97
C ASP A 65 -7.55 -4.82 24.77
N LYS A 66 -7.89 -5.85 25.55
CA LYS A 66 -7.15 -7.12 25.54
C LYS A 66 -7.29 -7.85 24.21
N GLU A 67 -8.45 -7.81 23.57
CA GLU A 67 -8.65 -8.49 22.28
C GLU A 67 -7.80 -7.83 21.19
N LEU A 68 -7.78 -6.48 21.20
CA LEU A 68 -6.92 -5.72 20.30
C LEU A 68 -5.43 -6.01 20.54
N ALA A 69 -5.01 -6.01 21.80
CA ALA A 69 -3.62 -6.28 22.17
C ALA A 69 -3.19 -7.68 21.75
N GLU A 70 -4.00 -8.71 22.05
CA GLU A 70 -3.70 -10.10 21.67
C GLU A 70 -3.64 -10.27 20.14
N SER A 71 -4.57 -9.66 19.39
CA SER A 71 -4.53 -9.69 17.92
C SER A 71 -3.21 -9.13 17.36
N VAL A 72 -2.69 -8.06 17.96
CA VAL A 72 -1.41 -7.49 17.55
C VAL A 72 -0.22 -8.34 18.02
N LYS A 73 -0.26 -8.91 19.23
CA LYS A 73 0.79 -9.84 19.71
C LYS A 73 0.90 -11.07 18.83
N GLU A 74 -0.21 -11.68 18.44
CA GLU A 74 -0.24 -12.83 17.52
C GLU A 74 0.38 -12.49 16.17
N ALA A 75 0.08 -11.30 15.64
CA ALA A 75 0.68 -10.81 14.41
C ALA A 75 2.20 -10.60 14.55
N ILE A 76 2.65 -9.99 15.66
CA ILE A 76 4.09 -9.81 15.95
C ILE A 76 4.79 -11.16 16.03
N LYS A 77 4.19 -12.16 16.68
CA LYS A 77 4.75 -13.51 16.78
C LYS A 77 4.79 -14.24 15.43
N THR A 78 3.80 -14.03 14.58
CA THR A 78 3.72 -14.64 13.24
C THR A 78 4.74 -14.04 12.28
N GLU A 79 4.93 -12.73 12.35
CA GLU A 79 5.85 -12.00 11.47
C GLU A 79 7.31 -12.08 11.92
N ASP A 80 7.56 -12.43 13.19
CA ASP A 80 8.89 -12.58 13.82
C ASP A 80 9.88 -11.46 13.45
N PRO A 81 9.57 -10.19 13.78
CA PRO A 81 10.34 -9.06 13.31
C PRO A 81 11.73 -8.97 13.97
N ASP A 82 12.75 -8.70 13.17
CA ASP A 82 14.09 -8.37 13.66
C ASP A 82 14.08 -7.12 14.55
N GLY A 83 13.19 -6.17 14.27
CA GLY A 83 12.93 -5.01 15.12
C GLY A 83 11.65 -4.25 14.84
N ILE A 84 11.17 -3.53 15.85
CA ILE A 84 9.93 -2.75 15.87
C ILE A 84 10.21 -1.34 16.41
N MET A 85 9.59 -0.33 15.81
CA MET A 85 9.61 1.05 16.32
C MET A 85 8.21 1.46 16.80
N ILE A 86 8.12 1.97 18.02
CA ILE A 86 6.86 2.38 18.66
C ILE A 86 6.77 3.90 18.66
N LEU A 87 5.68 4.46 18.12
CA LEU A 87 5.42 5.89 18.16
C LEU A 87 4.65 6.28 19.42
N GLY A 88 5.07 7.38 20.04
CA GLY A 88 4.39 7.90 21.22
C GLY A 88 4.47 9.41 21.32
N THR A 89 3.60 9.98 22.15
CA THR A 89 3.70 11.40 22.52
C THR A 89 4.60 11.67 23.72
N SER A 90 5.04 10.62 24.40
CA SER A 90 5.97 10.65 25.53
C SER A 90 6.67 9.29 25.68
N HIS A 91 7.82 9.27 26.34
CA HIS A 91 8.50 8.04 26.76
C HIS A 91 7.57 7.07 27.49
N GLU A 92 6.81 7.58 28.46
CA GLU A 92 5.85 6.79 29.24
C GLU A 92 4.78 6.13 28.36
N MET A 93 4.31 6.81 27.30
CA MET A 93 3.35 6.24 26.37
C MET A 93 3.97 5.07 25.59
N VAL A 94 5.19 5.23 25.08
CA VAL A 94 5.91 4.20 24.35
C VAL A 94 6.16 2.97 25.24
N GLU A 95 6.60 3.19 26.48
CA GLU A 95 6.82 2.12 27.45
C GLU A 95 5.53 1.36 27.80
N LYS A 96 4.41 2.08 27.95
CA LYS A 96 3.10 1.44 28.19
C LYS A 96 2.68 0.55 27.02
N ILE A 97 2.88 1.01 25.79
CA ILE A 97 2.58 0.22 24.59
C ILE A 97 3.48 -1.02 24.52
N ALA A 98 4.77 -0.86 24.75
CA ALA A 98 5.72 -1.98 24.77
C ALA A 98 5.31 -3.05 25.79
N LYS A 99 4.94 -2.63 27.01
CA LYS A 99 4.43 -3.53 28.05
C LYS A 99 3.10 -4.19 27.68
N ALA A 100 2.16 -3.44 27.10
CA ALA A 100 0.86 -3.97 26.71
C ALA A 100 0.95 -5.07 25.64
N LEU A 101 1.99 -5.00 24.78
CA LEU A 101 2.25 -5.94 23.70
C LEU A 101 3.33 -6.98 24.04
N ASP A 102 3.74 -7.09 25.31
CA ASP A 102 4.78 -8.01 25.79
C ASP A 102 6.10 -7.92 25.00
N LEU A 103 6.45 -6.72 24.55
CA LEU A 103 7.69 -6.46 23.82
C LEU A 103 8.90 -6.39 24.74
N PRO A 104 10.11 -6.69 24.23
CA PRO A 104 11.36 -6.43 24.93
C PRO A 104 11.49 -4.97 25.38
N ASN A 105 12.41 -4.71 26.32
CA ASN A 105 12.75 -3.36 26.74
C ASN A 105 13.19 -2.52 25.54
N ILE A 106 12.80 -1.24 25.56
CA ILE A 106 13.18 -0.27 24.52
C ILE A 106 14.69 -0.04 24.63
N GLU A 107 15.40 -0.23 23.52
CA GLU A 107 16.86 -0.07 23.45
C GLU A 107 17.27 1.40 23.34
N ASP A 108 16.50 2.21 22.61
CA ASP A 108 16.82 3.61 22.36
C ASP A 108 15.55 4.42 22.02
N PHE A 109 15.63 5.73 22.29
CA PHE A 109 14.58 6.69 21.98
C PHE A 109 15.09 7.72 20.97
N ILE A 110 14.27 7.99 19.97
CA ILE A 110 14.52 9.02 18.96
C ILE A 110 13.54 10.14 19.23
N GLU A 111 14.01 11.37 19.39
CA GLU A 111 13.15 12.53 19.55
C GLU A 111 12.81 13.14 18.19
N ILE A 112 11.61 13.69 18.05
CA ILE A 112 11.21 14.39 16.82
C ILE A 112 12.12 15.59 16.53
N GLU A 113 12.65 16.21 17.58
CA GLU A 113 13.61 17.30 17.52
C GLU A 113 14.96 16.88 16.92
N ASP A 114 15.33 15.60 16.99
CA ASP A 114 16.57 15.08 16.38
C ASP A 114 16.48 14.96 14.86
N VAL A 115 15.25 14.92 14.33
CA VAL A 115 14.96 14.64 12.92
C VAL A 115 14.17 15.74 12.22
N ALA A 116 13.72 16.76 12.95
CA ALA A 116 12.92 17.87 12.42
C ALA A 116 13.30 19.20 13.06
N SER A 117 13.38 20.25 12.23
CA SER A 117 13.62 21.60 12.72
C SER A 117 12.40 22.18 13.44
N ALA A 118 12.63 23.13 14.35
CA ALA A 118 11.54 23.84 15.05
C ALA A 118 10.54 24.52 14.08
N LYS A 119 11.00 24.96 12.90
CA LYS A 119 10.14 25.55 11.86
C LYS A 119 9.20 24.53 11.24
N GLU A 120 9.68 23.31 10.97
CA GLU A 120 8.87 22.21 10.44
C GLU A 120 7.85 21.73 11.47
N ILE A 121 8.28 21.55 12.72
CA ILE A 121 7.39 21.17 13.84
C ILE A 121 6.27 22.20 14.02
N ASN A 122 6.59 23.49 13.99
CA ASN A 122 5.58 24.56 14.10
C ASN A 122 4.64 24.61 12.90
N THR A 123 5.14 24.34 11.70
CA THR A 123 4.28 24.22 10.50
C THR A 123 3.30 23.06 10.65
N ALA A 124 3.77 21.88 11.08
CA ALA A 124 2.92 20.71 11.32
C ALA A 124 1.82 20.99 12.37
N LYS A 125 2.20 21.64 13.48
CA LYS A 125 1.25 22.06 14.53
C LYS A 125 0.20 23.04 14.00
N LYS A 126 0.61 24.05 13.23
CA LYS A 126 -0.30 25.03 12.61
C LYS A 126 -1.27 24.38 11.63
N VAL A 127 -0.80 23.47 10.78
CA VAL A 127 -1.66 22.74 9.83
C VAL A 127 -2.70 21.90 10.58
N ARG A 128 -2.29 21.21 11.65
CA ARG A 128 -3.23 20.44 12.49
C ARG A 128 -4.28 21.34 13.15
N GLN A 129 -3.88 22.47 13.72
CA GLN A 129 -4.79 23.39 14.41
C GLN A 129 -5.76 24.09 13.45
N SER A 130 -5.26 24.55 12.30
CA SER A 130 -6.05 25.33 11.34
C SER A 130 -6.93 24.48 10.42
N GLN A 131 -6.48 23.27 10.06
CA GLN A 131 -7.17 22.42 9.09
C GLN A 131 -7.70 21.10 9.67
N GLY A 132 -7.45 20.82 10.97
CA GLY A 132 -7.81 19.55 11.60
C GLY A 132 -7.10 18.31 11.03
N LYS A 133 -6.21 18.50 10.04
CA LYS A 133 -5.53 17.41 9.33
C LYS A 133 -4.52 16.74 10.23
N HIS A 134 -4.65 15.42 10.36
CA HIS A 134 -3.73 14.60 11.14
C HIS A 134 -3.26 13.42 10.28
N VAL A 135 -1.93 13.29 10.15
CA VAL A 135 -1.32 12.21 9.38
C VAL A 135 -1.42 10.91 10.18
N ILE A 136 -1.75 9.82 9.50
CA ILE A 136 -1.58 8.45 10.00
C ILE A 136 -0.42 7.88 9.18
N PRO A 137 0.56 7.17 9.76
CA PRO A 137 1.65 6.54 9.01
C PRO A 137 1.15 5.29 8.27
N VAL A 138 -0.12 5.26 7.87
CA VAL A 138 -0.60 4.28 6.89
C VAL A 138 -0.50 4.97 5.55
N PRO A 139 0.17 4.38 4.56
CA PRO A 139 0.02 4.87 3.21
C PRO A 139 -1.43 4.70 2.81
N THR A 140 -1.85 5.63 1.98
CA THR A 140 -3.22 5.97 1.62
C THR A 140 -4.08 4.80 1.14
N PHE A 141 -3.50 3.63 0.86
CA PHE A 141 -4.14 2.48 0.25
C PHE A 141 -5.06 1.66 1.16
N GLU A 142 -5.03 1.87 2.48
CA GLU A 142 -5.75 1.00 3.42
C GLU A 142 -7.08 1.53 3.95
N ILE A 143 -7.55 2.66 3.43
CA ILE A 143 -8.94 3.06 3.60
C ILE A 143 -9.75 2.32 2.51
N LYS A 144 -9.66 0.98 2.50
CA LYS A 144 -10.15 0.05 1.46
C LYS A 144 -11.69 -0.07 1.35
N LYS A 145 -12.51 0.73 2.03
CA LYS A 145 -13.98 0.58 1.97
C LYS A 145 -14.83 1.84 1.73
N ASP A 146 -14.31 3.04 1.95
CA ASP A 146 -15.07 4.29 1.73
C ASP A 146 -14.47 5.18 0.62
N PHE A 147 -13.57 4.64 -0.21
CA PHE A 147 -12.92 5.37 -1.32
C PHE A 147 -13.32 4.85 -2.71
N SER A 148 -14.60 4.57 -2.93
CA SER A 148 -15.19 4.55 -4.28
C SER A 148 -15.34 5.98 -4.82
N GLY A 149 -14.23 6.72 -4.89
CA GLY A 149 -14.19 8.15 -5.20
C GLY A 149 -13.61 8.46 -6.58
N TYR A 150 -14.50 8.60 -7.57
CA TYR A 150 -14.31 9.27 -8.86
C TYR A 150 -13.27 8.71 -9.84
N TRP A 151 -13.68 7.65 -10.55
CA TRP A 151 -13.14 7.32 -11.87
C TRP A 151 -13.74 8.27 -12.90
N MET A 152 -13.05 9.36 -13.23
CA MET A 152 -13.47 10.23 -14.33
C MET A 152 -13.00 9.62 -15.64
N ASP A 153 -13.97 9.17 -16.45
CA ASP A 153 -13.80 8.88 -17.87
C ASP A 153 -12.98 9.99 -18.54
N ALA A 154 -11.91 9.62 -19.24
CA ALA A 154 -11.33 10.50 -20.23
C ALA A 154 -12.39 10.70 -21.31
N LEU A 155 -13.10 11.84 -21.26
CA LEU A 155 -14.04 12.26 -22.29
C LEU A 155 -13.36 12.10 -23.66
N LYS A 156 -13.75 11.06 -24.40
CA LYS A 156 -13.51 10.96 -25.84
C LYS A 156 -14.20 12.16 -26.47
N LYS A 157 -13.44 13.23 -26.72
CA LYS A 157 -13.90 14.30 -27.61
C LYS A 157 -14.02 13.69 -29.01
N ILE A 158 -15.25 13.41 -29.36
CA ILE A 158 -15.73 13.32 -30.74
C ILE A 158 -15.37 14.65 -31.41
N THR A 159 -14.42 14.63 -32.34
CA THR A 159 -14.33 15.65 -33.38
C THR A 159 -14.14 14.96 -34.73
N ARG A 160 -15.24 14.80 -35.45
CA ARG A 160 -15.25 14.70 -36.91
C ARG A 160 -14.68 16.00 -37.47
N GLY A 161 -13.57 15.95 -38.20
CA GLY A 161 -13.03 17.10 -38.93
C GLY A 161 -11.61 16.83 -39.44
N LYS A 162 -11.37 17.16 -40.72
CA LYS A 162 -10.20 16.82 -41.54
C LYS A 162 -8.90 17.59 -41.17
N GLN A 163 -7.76 16.98 -41.53
CA GLN A 163 -6.39 17.55 -41.78
C GLN A 163 -5.63 18.02 -40.53
N ASP A 164 -4.34 17.77 -40.29
CA ASP A 164 -3.18 17.36 -41.10
C ASP A 164 -2.15 16.60 -40.20
N PRO A 165 -1.20 15.80 -40.74
CA PRO A 165 -0.32 14.93 -39.98
C PRO A 165 1.01 15.62 -39.66
N LYS A 166 1.16 16.14 -38.43
CA LYS A 166 2.44 16.42 -37.76
C LYS A 166 2.13 16.89 -36.33
N ASN A 167 2.68 16.18 -35.34
CA ASN A 167 2.54 16.37 -33.88
C ASN A 167 1.37 15.62 -33.20
N PHE A 168 1.29 14.30 -33.40
CA PHE A 168 0.68 13.41 -32.41
C PHE A 168 1.79 12.82 -31.52
N ASP A 169 2.33 13.66 -30.64
CA ASP A 169 3.17 13.20 -29.54
C ASP A 169 2.23 12.73 -28.41
N ASP A 170 2.04 11.42 -28.36
CA ASP A 170 1.77 10.56 -27.20
C ASP A 170 0.98 11.14 -26.01
N MET A 171 -0.19 11.73 -26.28
CA MET A 171 -1.14 12.24 -25.27
C MET A 171 -2.37 11.34 -25.07
N SER A 172 -2.20 10.03 -25.14
CA SER A 172 -3.28 9.08 -24.83
C SER A 172 -2.79 7.97 -23.91
N GLU A 173 -3.57 7.70 -22.86
CA GLU A 173 -3.43 6.60 -21.88
C GLU A 173 -2.72 6.93 -20.56
N ARG A 174 -3.15 8.00 -19.87
CA ARG A 174 -2.97 8.12 -18.42
C ARG A 174 -4.29 7.81 -17.71
N THR A 175 -4.41 6.63 -17.12
CA THR A 175 -5.45 6.37 -16.11
C THR A 175 -4.94 6.95 -14.79
N VAL A 176 -5.52 8.07 -14.38
CA VAL A 176 -5.15 8.76 -13.14
C VAL A 176 -5.86 8.06 -11.99
N VAL A 177 -5.14 7.21 -11.25
CA VAL A 177 -5.59 6.75 -9.94
C VAL A 177 -5.26 7.83 -8.93
N ARG A 178 -6.28 8.47 -8.34
CA ARG A 178 -6.10 9.45 -7.27
C ARG A 178 -6.25 8.77 -5.91
N PRO A 179 -5.16 8.50 -5.17
CA PRO A 179 -5.27 8.28 -3.74
C PRO A 179 -5.68 9.60 -3.10
N THR A 180 -6.73 9.58 -2.29
CA THR A 180 -7.42 10.81 -1.87
C THR A 180 -6.60 11.70 -0.94
N PHE A 181 -5.45 11.25 -0.45
CA PHE A 181 -4.41 12.10 0.11
C PHE A 181 -3.08 11.34 0.10
N SER A 182 -2.21 11.57 -0.89
CA SER A 182 -0.80 11.20 -0.82
C SER A 182 0.02 12.42 -0.39
N TYR A 183 0.65 12.33 0.77
CA TYR A 183 1.52 13.37 1.36
C TYR A 183 2.88 13.51 0.64
N LEU A 184 3.10 12.76 -0.44
CA LEU A 184 4.32 12.72 -1.26
C LEU A 184 4.16 13.42 -2.62
N GLY A 185 3.05 14.13 -2.85
CA GLY A 185 2.66 14.62 -4.17
C GLY A 185 1.79 13.62 -4.94
N GLU A 186 1.44 13.92 -6.19
CA GLU A 186 0.61 13.04 -7.02
C GLU A 186 1.33 11.70 -7.30
N PHE A 187 1.01 10.67 -6.53
CA PHE A 187 1.47 9.31 -6.82
C PHE A 187 0.58 8.70 -7.92
N GLN A 188 1.09 8.68 -9.15
CA GLN A 188 0.42 8.09 -10.31
C GLN A 188 1.12 6.80 -10.70
N ILE A 189 0.39 5.68 -10.71
CA ILE A 189 0.86 4.44 -11.33
C ILE A 189 0.34 4.43 -12.76
N SER A 190 1.25 4.36 -13.74
CA SER A 190 0.85 4.24 -15.13
C SER A 190 0.32 2.84 -15.43
N ASN A 191 -0.62 2.75 -16.38
CA ASN A 191 -1.10 1.47 -16.88
C ASN A 191 0.04 0.61 -17.44
N SER A 192 1.10 1.23 -17.95
CA SER A 192 2.28 0.52 -18.46
C SER A 192 2.98 -0.28 -17.36
N VAL A 193 3.09 0.25 -16.14
CA VAL A 193 3.70 -0.48 -15.00
C VAL A 193 2.85 -1.69 -14.63
N LEU A 194 1.52 -1.51 -14.52
CA LEU A 194 0.60 -2.63 -14.24
C LEU A 194 0.64 -3.70 -15.32
N THR A 195 0.69 -3.27 -16.58
CA THR A 195 0.81 -4.16 -17.74
C THR A 195 2.12 -4.95 -17.67
N GLN A 196 3.24 -4.30 -17.37
CA GLN A 196 4.55 -4.96 -17.25
C GLN A 196 4.57 -6.01 -16.13
N ILE A 197 4.01 -5.68 -14.96
CA ILE A 197 3.86 -6.64 -13.86
C ILE A 197 3.06 -7.85 -14.32
N CYS A 198 1.88 -7.65 -14.91
CA CYS A 198 1.02 -8.74 -15.34
C CYS A 198 1.68 -9.65 -16.39
N LEU A 199 2.36 -9.05 -17.38
CA LEU A 199 3.05 -9.81 -18.42
C LEU A 199 4.21 -10.62 -17.84
N HIS A 200 5.04 -9.99 -16.98
CA HIS A 200 6.18 -10.64 -16.35
C HIS A 200 5.76 -11.86 -15.52
N GLU A 201 4.76 -11.69 -14.65
CA GLU A 201 4.27 -12.76 -13.78
C GLU A 201 3.66 -13.92 -14.56
N ALA A 202 2.93 -13.62 -15.64
CA ALA A 202 2.35 -14.67 -16.49
C ALA A 202 3.42 -15.52 -17.18
N GLU A 203 4.54 -14.91 -17.60
CA GLU A 203 5.65 -15.62 -18.24
C GLU A 203 6.47 -16.48 -17.26
N GLN A 204 6.34 -16.26 -15.94
CA GLN A 204 6.95 -17.14 -14.93
C GLN A 204 6.15 -18.44 -14.70
N ILE A 205 4.92 -18.55 -15.23
CA ILE A 205 4.08 -19.73 -15.00
C ILE A 205 4.43 -20.85 -15.98
N ASP A 206 4.84 -22.00 -15.45
CA ASP A 206 5.08 -23.21 -16.25
C ASP A 206 3.88 -23.54 -17.15
N GLY A 207 4.13 -23.64 -18.45
CA GLY A 207 3.11 -23.91 -19.46
C GLY A 207 2.60 -22.66 -20.18
N ILE A 208 2.94 -21.46 -19.71
CA ILE A 208 2.87 -20.24 -20.53
C ILE A 208 4.16 -20.15 -21.34
N THR A 209 4.03 -20.03 -22.66
CA THR A 209 5.19 -19.84 -23.55
C THR A 209 5.44 -18.38 -23.85
N LYS A 210 4.39 -17.55 -23.80
CA LYS A 210 4.50 -16.09 -23.98
C LYS A 210 3.28 -15.36 -23.42
N ALA A 211 3.50 -14.21 -22.81
CA ALA A 211 2.42 -13.26 -22.55
C ALA A 211 2.28 -12.33 -23.78
N LEU A 212 1.11 -12.36 -24.43
CA LEU A 212 0.88 -11.69 -25.72
C LEU A 212 0.40 -10.25 -25.57
N GLY A 213 -0.25 -9.93 -24.45
CA GLY A 213 -0.78 -8.61 -24.18
C GLY A 213 -1.55 -8.57 -22.86
N CYS A 214 -1.62 -7.39 -22.25
CA CYS A 214 -2.40 -7.17 -21.05
C CYS A 214 -3.13 -5.83 -21.18
N HIS A 215 -4.39 -5.80 -20.76
CA HIS A 215 -5.25 -4.63 -20.75
C HIS A 215 -5.78 -4.41 -19.35
N ILE A 216 -5.54 -3.22 -18.83
CA ILE A 216 -6.05 -2.76 -17.54
C ILE A 216 -7.34 -1.98 -17.79
N ILE A 217 -8.42 -2.43 -17.20
CA ILE A 217 -9.75 -1.83 -17.34
C ILE A 217 -10.13 -1.24 -15.98
N PRO A 218 -10.29 0.09 -15.89
CA PRO A 218 -10.84 0.73 -14.69
C PRO A 218 -12.22 0.16 -14.34
N SER A 219 -12.47 -0.09 -13.06
CA SER A 219 -13.75 -0.61 -12.57
C SER A 219 -14.10 0.02 -11.22
N ASP A 220 -15.36 -0.04 -10.80
CA ASP A 220 -15.74 0.53 -9.51
C ASP A 220 -14.99 -0.17 -8.36
N GLY A 221 -14.34 0.63 -7.51
CA GLY A 221 -13.52 0.12 -6.41
C GLY A 221 -12.25 -0.67 -6.78
N GLY A 222 -11.78 -0.67 -8.05
CA GLY A 222 -10.57 -1.41 -8.42
C GLY A 222 -10.27 -1.49 -9.91
N ILE A 223 -9.52 -2.50 -10.33
CA ILE A 223 -9.23 -2.77 -11.74
C ILE A 223 -9.65 -4.18 -12.16
N ASP A 224 -10.10 -4.29 -13.40
CA ASP A 224 -10.27 -5.53 -14.13
C ASP A 224 -9.07 -5.72 -15.06
N ILE A 225 -8.44 -6.89 -15.01
CA ILE A 225 -7.27 -7.21 -15.82
C ILE A 225 -7.68 -8.23 -16.87
N ARG A 226 -7.36 -7.97 -18.14
CA ARG A 226 -7.44 -8.97 -19.21
C ARG A 226 -6.05 -9.26 -19.71
N ILE A 227 -5.64 -10.51 -19.68
CA ILE A 227 -4.33 -10.94 -20.17
C ILE A 227 -4.50 -12.00 -21.24
N ASP A 228 -3.76 -11.82 -22.32
CA ASP A 228 -3.68 -12.76 -23.44
C ASP A 228 -2.37 -13.55 -23.33
N VAL A 229 -2.48 -14.88 -23.41
CA VAL A 229 -1.32 -15.77 -23.29
C VAL A 229 -1.28 -16.81 -24.40
N ALA A 230 -0.05 -17.23 -24.71
CA ALA A 230 0.22 -18.45 -25.48
C ALA A 230 0.54 -19.59 -24.50
N VAL A 231 -0.11 -20.73 -24.70
CA VAL A 231 0.02 -21.90 -23.81
C VAL A 231 0.70 -23.03 -24.57
N LEU A 232 1.50 -23.83 -23.86
CA LEU A 232 2.10 -25.03 -24.43
C LEU A 232 1.01 -26.09 -24.72
N TYR A 233 1.03 -26.63 -25.94
CA TYR A 233 0.14 -27.71 -26.35
C TYR A 233 0.38 -28.97 -25.51
N GLY A 234 -0.70 -29.70 -25.21
CA GLY A 234 -0.66 -30.92 -24.39
C GLY A 234 -0.93 -30.70 -22.90
N LEU A 235 -1.09 -29.45 -22.46
CA LEU A 235 -1.45 -29.12 -21.07
C LEU A 235 -2.96 -28.89 -20.89
N VAL A 236 -3.46 -29.18 -19.69
CA VAL A 236 -4.82 -28.78 -19.29
C VAL A 236 -4.82 -27.27 -19.02
N ILE A 237 -5.54 -26.52 -19.86
CA ILE A 237 -5.49 -25.04 -19.85
C ILE A 237 -6.01 -24.43 -18.53
N LYS A 238 -7.08 -24.98 -17.96
CA LYS A 238 -7.75 -24.38 -16.79
C LYS A 238 -6.82 -24.24 -15.56
N PRO A 239 -6.09 -25.27 -15.12
CA PRO A 239 -5.10 -25.13 -14.05
C PRO A 239 -4.00 -24.10 -14.34
N VAL A 240 -3.51 -24.03 -15.58
CA VAL A 240 -2.49 -23.04 -15.98
C VAL A 240 -3.05 -21.62 -15.85
N ALA A 241 -4.26 -21.38 -16.38
CA ALA A 241 -4.93 -20.09 -16.28
C ALA A 241 -5.20 -19.67 -14.83
N LEU A 242 -5.57 -20.60 -13.94
CA LEU A 242 -5.78 -20.30 -12.52
C LEU A 242 -4.49 -19.87 -11.81
N ARG A 243 -3.35 -20.49 -12.15
CA ARG A 243 -2.04 -20.06 -11.61
C ARG A 243 -1.64 -18.67 -12.10
N VAL A 244 -1.90 -18.35 -13.37
CA VAL A 244 -1.70 -17.00 -13.91
C VAL A 244 -2.55 -15.97 -13.16
N ILE A 245 -3.83 -16.28 -12.91
CA ILE A 245 -4.73 -15.39 -12.14
C ILE A 245 -4.18 -15.13 -10.74
N ASP A 246 -3.80 -16.19 -10.02
CA ASP A 246 -3.29 -16.09 -8.65
C ASP A 246 -1.99 -15.28 -8.58
N ALA A 247 -1.04 -15.53 -9.48
CA ALA A 247 0.23 -14.80 -9.56
C ALA A 247 0.00 -13.31 -9.82
N ILE A 248 -0.83 -12.96 -10.81
CA ILE A 248 -1.13 -11.57 -11.15
C ILE A 248 -1.82 -10.85 -9.98
N CYS A 249 -2.83 -11.47 -9.36
CA CYS A 249 -3.51 -10.88 -8.21
C CYS A 249 -2.55 -10.58 -7.07
N LYS A 250 -1.67 -11.53 -6.72
CA LYS A 250 -0.67 -11.37 -5.66
C LYS A 250 0.34 -10.29 -5.98
N ALA A 251 0.89 -10.28 -7.20
CA ALA A 251 1.92 -9.33 -7.59
C ALA A 251 1.38 -7.89 -7.68
N VAL A 252 0.18 -7.71 -8.22
CA VAL A 252 -0.44 -6.38 -8.32
C VAL A 252 -0.82 -5.85 -6.94
N ASP A 253 -1.42 -6.65 -6.07
CA ASP A 253 -1.74 -6.23 -4.69
C ASP A 253 -0.46 -5.93 -3.89
N PHE A 254 0.56 -6.79 -3.99
CA PHE A 254 1.85 -6.58 -3.31
C PHE A 254 2.58 -5.32 -3.79
N SER A 255 2.64 -5.10 -5.11
CA SER A 255 3.45 -4.02 -5.68
C SER A 255 2.76 -2.65 -5.66
N THR A 256 1.43 -2.64 -5.75
CA THR A 256 0.67 -1.40 -5.99
C THR A 256 -0.44 -1.13 -4.97
N SER A 257 -0.83 -2.15 -4.19
CA SER A 257 -1.98 -2.10 -3.29
C SER A 257 -3.30 -1.71 -3.97
N ILE A 258 -3.36 -1.81 -5.31
CA ILE A 258 -4.58 -1.61 -6.10
C ILE A 258 -5.44 -2.86 -5.95
N ASN A 259 -6.72 -2.66 -5.71
CA ASN A 259 -7.70 -3.74 -5.65
C ASN A 259 -7.95 -4.33 -7.05
N VAL A 260 -7.69 -5.62 -7.23
CA VAL A 260 -7.98 -6.35 -8.46
C VAL A 260 -9.33 -7.05 -8.33
N ASN A 261 -10.33 -6.54 -9.04
CA ASN A 261 -11.70 -7.06 -8.98
C ASN A 261 -11.84 -8.36 -9.77
N LYS A 262 -11.19 -8.42 -10.93
CA LYS A 262 -11.27 -9.56 -11.84
C LYS A 262 -10.01 -9.70 -12.67
N VAL A 263 -9.57 -10.94 -12.89
CA VAL A 263 -8.56 -11.28 -13.89
C VAL A 263 -9.17 -12.24 -14.90
N THR A 264 -9.12 -11.89 -16.18
CA THR A 264 -9.57 -12.73 -17.30
C THR A 264 -8.36 -13.16 -18.11
N VAL A 265 -8.07 -14.46 -18.11
CA VAL A 265 -7.02 -15.05 -18.93
C VAL A 265 -7.62 -15.56 -20.23
N THR A 266 -7.13 -15.06 -21.36
CA THR A 266 -7.53 -15.50 -22.70
C THR A 266 -6.36 -16.24 -23.34
N VAL A 267 -6.58 -17.51 -23.67
CA VAL A 267 -5.59 -18.29 -24.42
C VAL A 267 -5.80 -18.04 -25.91
N LYS A 268 -4.92 -17.26 -26.53
CA LYS A 268 -5.04 -16.91 -27.96
C LYS A 268 -4.39 -17.93 -28.88
N THR A 269 -3.39 -18.65 -28.41
CA THR A 269 -2.62 -19.57 -29.25
C THR A 269 -2.08 -20.73 -28.42
N LEU A 270 -2.01 -21.89 -29.05
CA LEU A 270 -1.30 -23.06 -28.53
C LEU A 270 0.03 -23.19 -29.29
N THR A 271 1.10 -23.43 -28.56
CA THR A 271 2.44 -23.56 -29.11
C THR A 271 2.94 -24.99 -28.91
N PHE A 272 3.57 -25.58 -29.91
CA PHE A 272 4.14 -26.92 -29.79
C PHE A 272 5.60 -26.82 -29.35
N GLN A 273 6.05 -27.74 -28.49
CA GLN A 273 7.47 -27.88 -28.20
C GLN A 273 8.19 -28.34 -29.48
N GLY A 274 8.88 -27.41 -30.16
CA GLY A 274 9.65 -27.73 -31.36
C GLY A 274 9.70 -26.64 -32.44
N GLU A 275 8.77 -25.68 -32.46
CA GLU A 275 8.84 -24.56 -33.41
C GLU A 275 9.62 -23.38 -32.79
N SER A 276 10.95 -23.52 -32.82
CA SER A 276 11.78 -22.33 -33.01
C SER A 276 11.56 -21.85 -34.45
N LYS A 277 11.39 -20.54 -34.62
CA LYS A 277 11.16 -19.82 -35.88
C LYS A 277 11.83 -20.44 -37.12
#